data_AF-A0A379JKX3-F1
#
_entry.id   AF-A0A379JKX3-F1
#
_cell.length_a   1.000
_cell.length_b   1.000
_cell.length_c   1.000
_cell.angle_alpha   90.00
_cell.angle_beta   90.00
_cell.angle_gamma   90.00
#
_symmetry.space_group_name_H-M   'P 1'
#
loop_
_entity.id
_entity.type
_entity.pdbx_description
1 polymer ?
#
loop_
_entity_poly.entity_id
_entity_poly.type
_entity_poly.pdbx_seq_one_letter_code
_entity_poly.pdbx_strand_id
1 'polypeptide(L)'
;MPGNSAPARSLVISSPGVLAVSDAAADQLCDMMRGDIPGWRDQSPDLGKVAFNGTVHNWALRNSGVNAAVVDNRGVVDQITTARCPDVRADALRVLQIESLAEGLAGF
;
A
#
# COMPACT_ATOMS: atom_id res chain seq x y z
N MET A 1 -23.40 20.67 26.28
CA MET A 1 -23.80 19.33 25.78
C MET A 1 -22.52 18.55 25.50
N PRO A 2 -22.28 17.36 26.06
CA PRO A 2 -21.11 16.57 25.72
C PRO A 2 -21.33 15.92 24.34
N GLY A 3 -20.45 16.25 23.39
CA GLY A 3 -20.42 15.66 22.06
C GLY A 3 -19.81 14.26 22.14
N ASN A 4 -20.60 13.27 21.73
CA ASN A 4 -20.25 11.85 21.75
C ASN A 4 -19.25 11.55 20.61
N SER A 5 -17.99 11.29 20.95
CA SER A 5 -17.01 10.78 19.98
C SER A 5 -17.38 9.36 19.57
N ALA A 6 -17.72 9.16 18.29
CA ALA A 6 -17.90 7.83 17.73
C ALA A 6 -16.53 7.09 17.69
N PRO A 7 -16.46 5.79 18.02
CA PRO A 7 -15.21 5.04 17.91
C PRO A 7 -14.83 4.85 16.44
N ALA A 8 -13.54 5.00 16.14
CA ALA A 8 -12.98 4.66 14.84
C ALA A 8 -13.29 3.19 14.52
N ARG A 9 -13.98 2.94 13.40
CA ARG A 9 -14.25 1.58 12.93
C ARG A 9 -12.96 1.00 12.36
N SER A 10 -12.24 0.23 13.17
CA SER A 10 -11.15 -0.61 12.70
C SER A 10 -11.70 -1.67 11.75
N LEU A 11 -11.24 -1.64 10.50
CA LEU A 11 -11.44 -2.75 9.58
C LEU A 11 -10.50 -3.87 10.04
N VAL A 12 -11.03 -4.84 10.80
CA VAL A 12 -10.29 -6.04 11.15
C VAL A 12 -10.15 -6.87 9.88
N ILE A 13 -9.03 -6.69 9.17
CA ILE A 13 -8.60 -7.67 8.16
C ILE A 13 -8.18 -8.91 8.95
N SER A 14 -9.15 -9.75 9.30
CA SER A 14 -8.96 -10.99 10.04
C SER A 14 -8.37 -12.04 9.10
N SER A 15 -7.11 -11.87 8.72
CA SER A 15 -6.30 -12.94 8.13
C SER A 15 -5.23 -13.32 9.15
N PRO A 16 -5.33 -14.50 9.80
CA PRO A 16 -4.30 -14.95 10.73
C PRO A 16 -3.00 -15.20 9.95
N GLY A 17 -1.95 -14.45 10.25
CA GLY A 17 -0.60 -14.66 9.71
C GLY A 17 0.11 -13.41 9.19
N VAL A 18 -0.60 -12.30 8.96
CA VAL A 18 0.04 -11.04 8.55
C VAL A 18 0.55 -10.33 9.81
N LEU A 19 1.86 -10.14 9.93
CA LEU A 19 2.46 -9.19 10.88
C LEU A 19 1.65 -7.88 10.84
N ALA A 20 1.04 -7.50 11.96
CA ALA A 20 -0.06 -6.55 11.99
C ALA A 20 0.33 -5.19 11.40
N VAL A 21 -0.03 -4.94 10.14
CA VAL A 21 -0.01 -3.60 9.56
C VAL A 21 -1.13 -2.81 10.25
N SER A 22 -0.78 -1.70 10.90
CA SER A 22 -1.76 -0.87 11.59
C SER A 22 -2.69 -0.17 10.59
N ASP A 23 -3.89 0.22 11.04
CA ASP A 23 -4.82 1.02 10.23
C ASP A 23 -4.15 2.29 9.67
N ALA A 24 -3.36 2.97 10.51
CA ALA A 24 -2.62 4.16 10.11
C ALA A 24 -1.55 3.88 9.04
N ALA A 25 -0.83 2.76 9.16
CA ALA A 25 0.14 2.34 8.16
C ALA A 25 -0.56 1.99 6.83
N ALA A 26 -1.70 1.32 6.89
CA ALA A 26 -2.50 0.97 5.71
C ALA A 26 -3.00 2.22 4.98
N ASP A 27 -3.54 3.20 5.70
CA ASP A 27 -4.02 4.45 5.13
C ASP A 27 -2.85 5.27 4.55
N GLN A 28 -1.70 5.31 5.24
CA GLN A 28 -0.50 5.98 4.74
C GLN A 28 0.00 5.41 3.41
N LEU A 29 -0.05 4.09 3.21
CA LEU A 29 0.34 3.48 1.93
C LEU A 29 -0.53 4.02 0.79
N CYS A 30 -1.84 4.04 0.98
CA CYS A 30 -2.80 4.56 0.00
C CYS A 30 -2.54 6.02 -0.34
N ASP A 31 -2.23 6.85 0.66
CA ASP A 31 -1.95 8.27 0.46
C ASP A 31 -0.64 8.51 -0.30
N MET A 32 0.42 7.77 0.05
CA MET A 32 1.70 7.84 -0.66
C MET A 32 1.54 7.43 -2.12
N MET A 33 0.90 6.28 -2.39
CA MET A 33 0.65 5.83 -3.76
C MET A 33 -0.17 6.85 -4.55
N ARG A 34 -1.24 7.39 -3.97
CA ARG A 34 -2.09 8.39 -4.64
C ARG A 34 -1.29 9.64 -5.04
N GLY A 35 -0.39 10.10 -4.18
CA GLY A 35 0.49 11.23 -4.48
C GLY A 35 1.50 10.94 -5.58
N ASP A 36 2.01 9.72 -5.66
CA ASP A 36 3.11 9.35 -6.56
C ASP A 36 2.64 8.87 -7.95
N ILE A 37 1.40 8.35 -8.08
CA ILE A 37 0.82 7.84 -9.34
C ILE A 37 0.93 8.83 -10.52
N PRO A 38 0.64 10.15 -10.37
CA PRO A 38 0.83 11.10 -11.47
C PRO A 38 2.27 11.09 -12.01
N GLY A 39 3.27 11.01 -11.11
CA GLY A 39 4.67 10.92 -11.50
C GLY A 39 5.02 9.60 -12.16
N TRP A 40 4.42 8.48 -11.75
CA TRP A 40 4.61 7.19 -12.45
C TRP A 40 4.01 7.22 -13.85
N ARG A 41 2.88 7.90 -14.03
CA ARG A 41 2.17 8.04 -15.30
C ARG A 41 2.95 8.89 -16.31
N ASP A 42 3.66 9.90 -15.84
CA ASP A 42 4.52 10.75 -16.70
C ASP A 42 5.80 10.01 -17.15
N GLN A 43 6.12 8.89 -16.52
CA GLN A 43 7.26 8.02 -16.84
C GLN A 43 6.83 6.84 -17.73
N SER A 44 7.81 6.08 -18.24
CA SER A 44 7.52 4.78 -18.86
C SER A 44 7.08 3.76 -17.80
N PRO A 45 6.29 2.72 -18.15
CA PRO A 45 5.85 1.72 -17.19
C PRO A 45 6.99 1.08 -16.38
N ASP A 46 8.15 0.84 -17.00
CA ASP A 46 9.30 0.23 -16.32
C ASP A 46 9.93 1.16 -15.27
N LEU A 47 10.05 2.46 -15.57
CA LEU A 47 10.50 3.44 -14.57
C LEU A 47 9.44 3.68 -13.49
N GLY A 48 8.16 3.64 -13.86
CA GLY A 48 7.04 3.66 -12.92
C GLY A 48 7.12 2.51 -11.92
N LYS A 49 7.44 1.28 -12.35
CA LYS A 49 7.60 0.12 -11.44
C LYS A 49 8.75 0.34 -10.45
N VAL A 50 9.88 0.89 -10.90
CA VAL A 50 11.00 1.23 -10.02
C VAL A 50 10.60 2.29 -8.99
N ALA A 51 9.90 3.34 -9.43
CA ALA A 51 9.40 4.38 -8.54
C ALA A 51 8.39 3.83 -7.52
N PHE A 52 7.44 3.00 -7.97
CA PHE A 52 6.49 2.30 -7.10
C PHE A 52 7.18 1.43 -6.05
N ASN A 53 8.18 0.63 -6.46
CA ASN A 53 8.97 -0.18 -5.52
C ASN A 53 9.62 0.70 -4.45
N GLY A 54 10.16 1.87 -4.85
CA GLY A 54 10.70 2.87 -3.93
C GLY A 54 9.66 3.43 -2.96
N THR A 55 8.44 3.71 -3.42
CA THR A 55 7.32 4.17 -2.58
C THR A 55 6.98 3.13 -1.51
N VAL A 56 6.90 1.85 -1.87
CA VAL A 56 6.60 0.77 -0.91
C VAL A 56 7.74 0.56 0.08
N HIS A 57 9.00 0.62 -0.37
CA HIS A 57 10.18 0.60 0.53
C HIS A 57 10.14 1.76 1.52
N ASN A 58 9.88 2.98 1.06
CA ASN A 58 9.78 4.16 1.90
C ASN A 58 8.62 4.05 2.91
N TRP A 59 7.48 3.52 2.49
CA TRP A 59 6.34 3.24 3.37
C TRP A 59 6.72 2.24 4.47
N ALA A 60 7.34 1.13 4.10
CA ALA A 60 7.69 0.07 5.02
C ALA A 60 8.82 0.48 5.99
N LEU A 61 9.76 1.34 5.56
CA LEU A 61 10.75 1.97 6.44
C LEU A 61 10.13 2.91 7.48
N ARG A 62 9.06 3.64 7.13
CA ARG A 62 8.37 4.57 8.02
C ARG A 62 7.49 3.89 9.06
N ASN A 63 7.09 2.65 8.79
CA ASN A 63 6.18 1.87 9.62
C ASN A 63 6.93 0.65 10.15
N SER A 64 7.64 0.83 11.27
CA SER A 64 8.45 -0.22 11.89
C SER A 64 7.68 -1.54 12.03
N GLY A 65 8.31 -2.65 11.62
CA GLY A 65 7.69 -3.99 11.59
C GLY A 65 6.99 -4.36 10.28
N VAL A 66 6.64 -3.40 9.42
CA VAL A 66 6.00 -3.66 8.12
C VAL A 66 6.98 -4.21 7.08
N ASN A 67 8.27 -3.84 7.14
CA ASN A 67 9.31 -4.43 6.29
C ASN A 67 9.27 -5.97 6.36
N ALA A 68 9.16 -6.53 7.57
CA ALA A 68 9.06 -7.98 7.74
C ALA A 68 7.76 -8.56 7.16
N ALA A 69 6.64 -7.82 7.24
CA ALA A 69 5.37 -8.24 6.64
C ALA A 69 5.42 -8.30 5.10
N VAL A 70 6.09 -7.34 4.45
CA VAL A 70 6.25 -7.30 2.99
C VAL A 70 7.26 -8.34 2.51
N VAL A 71 8.34 -8.56 3.27
CA VAL A 71 9.31 -9.64 3.02
C VAL A 71 8.64 -11.01 3.10
N ASP A 72 7.85 -11.23 4.14
CA ASP A 72 7.16 -12.50 4.38
C ASP A 72 6.04 -12.74 3.35
N ASN A 73 5.30 -11.70 2.99
CA ASN A 73 4.23 -11.77 2.00
C ASN A 73 4.08 -10.48 1.20
N ARG A 74 4.66 -10.44 0.00
CA ARG A 74 4.52 -9.32 -0.96
C ARG A 74 3.06 -9.02 -1.34
N GLY A 75 2.18 -10.02 -1.26
CA GLY A 75 0.74 -9.85 -1.48
C GLY A 75 0.04 -8.97 -0.44
N VAL A 76 0.69 -8.63 0.67
CA VAL A 76 0.14 -7.70 1.68
C VAL A 76 -0.19 -6.33 1.09
N VAL A 77 0.60 -5.86 0.12
CA VAL A 77 0.38 -4.57 -0.56
C VAL A 77 -0.91 -4.60 -1.38
N ASP A 78 -1.16 -5.67 -2.13
CA ASP A 78 -2.42 -5.87 -2.84
C ASP A 78 -3.61 -6.00 -1.89
N GLN A 79 -3.46 -6.71 -0.76
CA GLN A 79 -4.54 -6.88 0.21
C GLN A 79 -4.93 -5.56 0.88
N ILE A 80 -3.94 -4.78 1.35
CA ILE A 80 -4.16 -3.47 1.96
C ILE A 80 -4.88 -2.55 0.97
N THR A 81 -4.34 -2.41 -0.24
CA THR A 81 -4.87 -1.46 -1.21
C THR A 81 -6.23 -1.90 -1.76
N THR A 82 -6.49 -3.20 -1.90
CA THR A 82 -7.83 -3.71 -2.23
C THR A 82 -8.84 -3.37 -1.14
N ALA A 83 -8.47 -3.49 0.13
CA ALA A 83 -9.37 -3.25 1.25
C ALA A 83 -9.60 -1.75 1.56
N ARG A 84 -8.59 -0.91 1.32
CA ARG A 84 -8.57 0.50 1.76
C ARG A 84 -8.78 1.51 0.64
N CYS A 85 -8.17 1.28 -0.52
CA CYS A 85 -8.12 2.24 -1.62
C CYS A 85 -8.15 1.53 -2.99
N PRO A 86 -9.24 0.82 -3.31
CA PRO A 86 -9.33 0.02 -4.54
C PRO A 86 -9.20 0.85 -5.82
N ASP A 87 -9.57 2.12 -5.77
CA ASP A 87 -9.37 3.12 -6.84
C ASP A 87 -7.87 3.39 -7.09
N VAL A 88 -7.11 3.67 -6.02
CA VAL A 88 -5.66 3.90 -6.08
C VAL A 88 -4.93 2.65 -6.57
N ARG A 89 -5.36 1.46 -6.13
CA ARG A 89 -4.86 0.18 -6.64
C ARG A 89 -5.07 0.07 -8.16
N ALA A 90 -6.31 0.30 -8.62
CA ALA A 90 -6.64 0.17 -10.03
C ALA A 90 -5.86 1.17 -10.91
N ASP A 91 -5.65 2.39 -10.42
CA ASP A 91 -4.82 3.40 -11.09
C ASP A 91 -3.36 2.95 -11.21
N ALA A 92 -2.78 2.47 -10.11
CA ALA A 92 -1.42 1.97 -10.08
C ALA A 92 -1.23 0.80 -11.06
N LEU A 93 -2.08 -0.24 -11.01
CA LEU A 93 -1.97 -1.39 -11.92
C LEU A 93 -2.00 -0.98 -13.39
N ARG A 94 -2.89 -0.04 -13.74
CA ARG A 94 -3.02 0.45 -15.12
C ARG A 94 -1.80 1.23 -15.57
N VAL A 95 -1.31 2.14 -14.73
CA VAL A 95 -0.15 3.00 -15.05
C VAL A 95 1.12 2.16 -15.15
N LEU A 96 1.29 1.20 -14.25
CA LEU A 96 2.46 0.34 -14.16
C LEU A 96 2.41 -0.84 -15.14
N GLN A 97 1.25 -1.13 -15.73
CA GLN A 97 1.01 -2.27 -16.62
C GLN A 97 1.40 -3.60 -15.98
N ILE A 98 0.88 -3.86 -14.77
CA ILE A 98 1.09 -5.09 -13.99
C ILE A 98 -0.26 -5.67 -13.55
N GLU A 99 -0.33 -6.97 -13.28
CA GLU A 99 -1.57 -7.65 -12.90
C GLU A 99 -1.81 -7.63 -11.39
N SER A 100 -0.73 -7.53 -10.61
CA SER A 100 -0.74 -7.34 -9.17
C SER A 100 0.33 -6.36 -8.72
N LEU A 101 0.09 -5.64 -7.61
CA LEU A 101 1.10 -4.73 -7.07
C LEU A 101 2.35 -5.49 -6.61
N ALA A 102 2.19 -6.74 -6.16
CA ALA A 102 3.28 -7.61 -5.78
C ALA A 102 4.30 -7.85 -6.91
N GLU A 103 3.90 -7.86 -8.19
CA GLU A 103 4.81 -7.99 -9.34
C GLU A 103 5.76 -6.79 -9.50
N GLY A 104 5.34 -5.62 -9.03
CA GLY A 104 6.15 -4.40 -9.06
C GLY A 104 7.19 -4.32 -7.93
N LEU A 105 7.22 -5.29 -7.00
CA LEU A 105 8.09 -5.27 -5.82
C LEU A 105 9.36 -6.07 -6.00
N ALA A 106 10.50 -5.47 -5.64
CA ALA A 106 11.82 -6.09 -5.69
C ALA A 106 12.72 -5.62 -4.53
N GLY A 107 13.60 -6.51 -4.06
CA GLY A 107 14.65 -6.17 -3.08
C GLY A 107 14.16 -5.88 -1.66
N PHE A 108 13.08 -6.54 -1.22
CA PHE A 108 12.67 -6.64 0.19
C PHE A 108 13.37 -7.81 0.85
#